data_AF-A0A0X3PEP5-F1
#
_entry.id   AF-A0A0X3PEP5-F1
#
_cell.length_a   1.000
_cell.length_b   1.000
_cell.length_c   1.000
_cell.angle_alpha   90.00
_cell.angle_beta   90.00
_cell.angle_gamma   90.00
#
_symmetry.space_group_name_H-M   'P 1'
#
loop_
_entity.id
_entity.type
_entity.pdbx_description
1 polymer ?
#
loop_
_entity_poly.entity_id
_entity_poly.type
_entity_poly.pdbx_seq_one_letter_code
_entity_poly.pdbx_strand_id
1 'polypeptide(L)'
;MTPEEKANTVPSLRKEGNDLYAAGKWFEAAAKYEEALGLLEQLLLREKPGEPEHVRIDLSRVPFRVNLAQCQFKLKDYYGAIKSTTEALASDPSNTKALFRRAMSYSAVGDLDLSESDFRKLVTLAPEVRATVDRELASLAAKRKACKEEERRRLAGKLFSPANDTSVS
;
A
#
# COMPACT_ATOMS: atom_id res chain seq x y z
N MET A 1 4.88 -6.94 29.75
CA MET A 1 5.90 -5.92 29.44
C MET A 1 5.45 -4.57 29.97
N THR A 2 6.33 -3.90 30.72
CA THR A 2 6.14 -2.50 31.12
C THR A 2 6.21 -1.57 29.88
N PRO A 3 5.72 -0.32 29.97
CA PRO A 3 5.90 0.64 28.88
C PRO A 3 7.36 0.83 28.47
N GLU A 4 8.31 0.87 29.40
CA GLU A 4 9.74 0.99 29.05
C GLU A 4 10.26 -0.24 28.33
N GLU A 5 9.90 -1.44 28.78
CA GLU A 5 10.30 -2.70 28.12
C GLU A 5 9.79 -2.76 26.67
N LYS A 6 8.56 -2.31 26.43
CA LYS A 6 8.00 -2.22 25.07
C LYS A 6 8.77 -1.24 24.21
N ALA A 7 9.02 -0.04 24.72
CA ALA A 7 9.77 1.00 24.00
C ALA A 7 11.18 0.53 23.62
N ASN A 8 11.85 -0.22 24.50
CA ASN A 8 13.17 -0.79 24.25
C ASN A 8 13.16 -1.96 23.25
N THR A 9 12.03 -2.65 23.09
CA THR A 9 11.89 -3.79 22.18
C THR A 9 11.66 -3.35 20.73
N VAL A 10 10.96 -2.24 20.50
CA VAL A 10 10.61 -1.71 19.17
C VAL A 10 11.83 -1.54 18.23
N PRO A 11 12.98 -0.99 18.67
CA PRO A 11 14.17 -0.92 17.84
C PRO A 11 14.73 -2.28 17.41
N SER A 12 14.68 -3.30 18.28
CA SER A 12 15.13 -4.67 17.94
C SER A 12 14.25 -5.28 16.87
N LEU A 13 12.92 -5.19 17.05
CA LEU A 13 11.95 -5.69 16.06
C LEU A 13 12.12 -5.03 14.70
N ARG A 14 12.41 -3.72 14.67
CA ARG A 14 12.73 -3.02 13.42
C ARG A 14 13.96 -3.61 12.73
N LYS A 15 15.03 -3.87 13.49
CA LYS A 15 16.28 -4.43 12.96
C LYS A 15 16.02 -5.85 12.42
N GLU A 16 15.42 -6.72 13.22
CA GLU A 16 15.07 -8.09 12.83
C GLU A 16 14.18 -8.11 11.57
N GLY A 17 13.14 -7.28 11.52
CA GLY A 17 12.28 -7.17 10.35
C GLY A 17 13.03 -6.72 9.09
N ASN A 18 13.97 -5.77 9.22
CA ASN A 18 14.80 -5.31 8.11
C ASN A 18 15.76 -6.42 7.62
N ASP A 19 16.38 -7.15 8.55
CA ASP A 19 17.31 -8.25 8.24
C ASP A 19 16.57 -9.39 7.52
N LEU A 20 15.38 -9.76 8.01
CA LEU A 20 14.51 -10.75 7.37
C LEU A 20 14.03 -10.29 5.98
N TYR A 21 13.69 -9.01 5.85
CA TYR A 21 13.31 -8.44 4.55
C TYR A 21 14.46 -8.51 3.54
N ALA A 22 15.68 -8.15 3.96
CA ALA A 22 16.88 -8.24 3.13
C ALA A 22 17.19 -9.69 2.73
N ALA A 23 16.91 -10.66 3.60
CA ALA A 23 17.01 -12.09 3.31
C ALA A 23 15.87 -12.65 2.43
N GLY A 24 14.93 -11.80 1.97
CA GLY A 24 13.79 -12.22 1.15
C GLY A 24 12.67 -12.92 1.93
N LYS A 25 12.74 -12.97 3.25
CA LYS A 25 11.77 -13.64 4.12
C LYS A 25 10.63 -12.69 4.49
N TRP A 26 9.84 -12.32 3.49
CA TRP A 26 8.84 -11.25 3.63
C TRP A 26 7.74 -11.55 4.64
N PHE A 27 7.33 -12.81 4.79
CA PHE A 27 6.32 -13.20 5.79
C PHE A 27 6.85 -13.04 7.22
N GLU A 28 8.06 -13.52 7.49
CA GLU A 28 8.73 -13.36 8.79
C GLU A 28 9.01 -11.89 9.09
N ALA A 29 9.43 -11.11 8.09
CA ALA A 29 9.62 -9.67 8.22
C ALA A 29 8.31 -8.93 8.56
N ALA A 30 7.22 -9.27 7.88
CA ALA A 30 5.89 -8.71 8.16
C ALA A 30 5.48 -8.95 9.61
N ALA A 31 5.66 -10.18 10.11
CA ALA A 31 5.34 -10.52 11.50
C ALA A 31 6.10 -9.65 12.51
N LYS A 32 7.38 -9.33 12.26
CA LYS A 32 8.16 -8.43 13.13
C LYS A 32 7.67 -6.99 13.11
N TYR A 33 7.25 -6.49 11.95
CA TYR A 33 6.67 -5.15 11.87
C TYR A 33 5.29 -5.08 12.54
N GLU A 34 4.46 -6.11 12.41
CA GLU A 34 3.16 -6.21 13.08
C GLU A 34 3.31 -6.30 14.60
N GLU A 35 4.29 -7.08 15.08
CA GLU A 35 4.64 -7.15 16.50
C GLU A 35 5.01 -5.77 17.06
N ALA A 36 5.89 -5.04 16.35
CA ALA A 36 6.27 -3.68 16.74
C ALA A 36 5.08 -2.72 16.74
N LEU A 37 4.20 -2.80 15.74
CA LEU A 37 2.98 -2.00 15.67
C LEU A 37 2.02 -2.33 16.82
N GLY A 38 1.91 -3.59 17.23
CA GLY A 38 1.12 -3.99 18.39
C GLY A 38 1.65 -3.41 19.70
N LEU A 39 2.98 -3.36 19.88
CA LEU A 39 3.58 -2.71 21.04
C LEU A 39 3.31 -1.19 21.05
N LEU A 40 3.46 -0.53 19.91
CA LEU A 40 3.21 0.91 19.76
C LEU A 40 1.73 1.26 19.95
N GLU A 41 0.80 0.42 19.46
CA GLU A 41 -0.64 0.59 19.69
C GLU A 41 -0.96 0.57 21.19
N GLN A 42 -0.38 -0.39 21.94
CA GLN A 42 -0.59 -0.46 23.39
C GLN A 42 -0.01 0.74 24.14
N LEU A 43 1.05 1.38 23.63
CA LEU A 43 1.57 2.63 24.19
C LEU A 43 0.64 3.80 23.85
N LEU A 44 0.21 3.89 22.58
CA LEU A 44 -0.67 4.96 22.09
C LEU A 44 -1.99 5.01 22.86
N LEU A 45 -2.60 3.85 23.17
CA LEU A 45 -3.85 3.75 23.92
C LEU A 45 -3.79 4.28 25.35
N ARG A 46 -2.60 4.52 25.90
CA ARG A 46 -2.41 5.12 27.23
C ARG A 46 -2.37 6.64 27.18
N GLU A 47 -2.17 7.20 26.01
CA GLU A 47 -2.03 8.63 25.78
C GLU A 47 -3.35 9.22 25.28
N LYS A 48 -3.63 10.47 25.67
CA LYS A 48 -4.82 11.16 25.19
C LYS A 48 -4.62 11.60 23.73
N PRO A 49 -5.61 11.39 22.85
CA PRO A 49 -5.54 11.85 21.46
C PRO A 49 -5.21 13.34 21.37
N GLY A 50 -4.20 13.67 20.56
CA GLY A 50 -3.76 15.05 20.33
C GLY A 50 -2.65 15.54 21.26
N GLU A 51 -2.37 14.84 22.36
CA GLU A 51 -1.22 15.19 23.22
C GLU A 51 0.12 14.94 22.51
N PRO A 52 1.19 15.68 22.86
CA PRO A 52 2.48 15.55 22.19
C PRO A 52 3.02 14.12 22.16
N GLU A 53 2.83 13.36 23.25
CA GLU A 53 3.26 11.97 23.34
C GLU A 53 2.45 11.05 22.41
N HIS A 54 1.12 11.22 22.37
CA HIS A 54 0.25 10.50 21.45
C HIS A 54 0.68 10.75 20.00
N VAL A 55 0.88 12.01 19.61
CA VAL A 55 1.33 12.38 18.25
C VAL A 55 2.70 11.78 17.95
N ARG A 56 3.64 11.80 18.92
CA ARG A 56 4.97 11.22 18.76
C ARG A 56 4.91 9.71 18.52
N ILE A 57 4.12 8.98 19.31
CA ILE A 57 3.95 7.54 19.16
C ILE A 57 3.30 7.24 17.82
N ASP A 58 2.24 7.97 17.44
CA ASP A 58 1.55 7.73 16.16
C ASP A 58 2.50 7.91 14.96
N LEU A 59 3.29 8.99 14.94
CA LEU A 59 4.31 9.21 13.92
C LEU A 59 5.39 8.11 13.92
N SER A 60 5.77 7.58 15.09
CA SER A 60 6.77 6.51 15.19
C SER A 60 6.33 5.18 14.55
N ARG A 61 5.03 5.00 14.30
CA ARG A 61 4.45 3.82 13.63
C ARG A 61 4.64 3.86 12.12
N VAL A 62 4.79 5.05 11.53
CA VAL A 62 4.84 5.26 10.07
C VAL A 62 5.90 4.38 9.39
N PRO A 63 7.16 4.30 9.87
CA PRO A 63 8.17 3.44 9.23
C PRO A 63 7.79 1.95 9.24
N PHE A 64 7.15 1.46 10.30
CA PHE A 64 6.71 0.07 10.41
C PHE A 64 5.55 -0.22 9.46
N ARG A 65 4.55 0.66 9.38
CA ARG A 65 3.44 0.55 8.42
C ARG A 65 3.94 0.56 6.98
N VAL A 66 4.88 1.45 6.67
CA VAL A 66 5.50 1.53 5.35
C VAL A 66 6.21 0.23 5.03
N ASN A 67 7.06 -0.31 5.92
CA ASN A 67 7.78 -1.56 5.70
C ASN A 67 6.88 -2.80 5.64
N LEU A 68 5.83 -2.86 6.46
CA LEU A 68 4.80 -3.88 6.40
C LEU A 68 4.12 -3.89 5.03
N ALA A 69 3.71 -2.72 4.53
CA ALA A 69 3.10 -2.61 3.20
C ALA A 69 4.00 -3.12 2.08
N GLN A 70 5.32 -2.95 2.21
CA GLN A 70 6.25 -3.51 1.23
C GLN A 70 6.30 -5.03 1.28
N CYS A 71 6.26 -5.62 2.47
CA CYS A 71 6.21 -7.07 2.65
C CYS A 71 4.90 -7.63 2.07
N GLN A 72 3.76 -7.02 2.42
CA GLN A 72 2.44 -7.37 1.89
C GLN A 72 2.41 -7.29 0.35
N PHE A 73 2.96 -6.22 -0.23
CA PHE A 73 3.08 -6.09 -1.69
C PHE A 73 3.91 -7.23 -2.30
N LYS A 74 5.05 -7.61 -1.69
CA LYS A 74 5.88 -8.74 -2.14
C LYS A 74 5.15 -10.08 -2.03
N LEU A 75 4.29 -10.22 -1.03
CA LEU A 75 3.42 -11.38 -0.81
C LEU A 75 2.14 -11.35 -1.67
N LYS A 76 1.96 -10.33 -2.52
CA LYS A 76 0.77 -10.08 -3.35
C LYS A 76 -0.51 -9.81 -2.54
N ASP A 77 -0.38 -9.48 -1.26
CA ASP A 77 -1.47 -8.93 -0.44
C ASP A 77 -1.59 -7.43 -0.71
N TYR A 78 -2.16 -7.10 -1.86
CA TYR A 78 -2.27 -5.70 -2.29
C TYR A 78 -3.27 -4.90 -1.44
N TYR A 79 -4.34 -5.52 -0.95
CA TYR A 79 -5.31 -4.85 -0.09
C TYR A 79 -4.72 -4.57 1.30
N GLY A 80 -3.96 -5.50 1.88
CA GLY A 80 -3.18 -5.25 3.09
C GLY A 80 -2.21 -4.08 2.90
N ALA A 81 -1.46 -4.08 1.79
CA ALA A 81 -0.52 -3.01 1.48
C ALA A 81 -1.22 -1.63 1.33
N ILE A 82 -2.40 -1.57 0.70
CA ILE A 82 -3.22 -0.35 0.61
C ILE A 82 -3.66 0.11 2.01
N LYS A 83 -4.11 -0.82 2.87
CA LYS A 83 -4.52 -0.49 4.23
C LYS A 83 -3.35 0.09 5.04
N SER A 84 -2.23 -0.61 5.09
CA SER A 84 -1.06 -0.18 5.87
C SER A 84 -0.48 1.15 5.38
N THR A 85 -0.44 1.40 4.05
CA THR A 85 -0.01 2.70 3.52
C THR A 85 -1.02 3.81 3.75
N THR A 86 -2.32 3.53 3.71
CA THR A 86 -3.36 4.53 4.03
C THR A 86 -3.27 4.95 5.49
N GLU A 87 -3.08 4.01 6.40
CA GLU A 87 -2.85 4.31 7.80
C GLU A 87 -1.53 5.07 8.03
N ALA A 88 -0.47 4.79 7.26
CA ALA A 88 0.78 5.55 7.33
C ALA A 88 0.58 7.00 6.86
N LEU A 89 -0.19 7.21 5.79
CA LEU A 89 -0.49 8.52 5.22
C LEU A 89 -1.50 9.32 6.04
N ALA A 90 -2.29 8.67 6.90
CA ALA A 90 -3.12 9.36 7.87
C ALA A 90 -2.26 10.08 8.93
N SER A 91 -1.17 9.44 9.37
CA SER A 91 -0.22 10.00 10.34
C SER A 91 0.80 10.95 9.69
N ASP A 92 1.35 10.59 8.52
CA ASP A 92 2.28 11.42 7.74
C ASP A 92 1.82 11.51 6.27
N PRO A 93 0.98 12.52 5.93
CA PRO A 93 0.45 12.70 4.58
C PRO A 93 1.49 12.99 3.50
N SER A 94 2.73 13.32 3.91
CA SER A 94 3.84 13.67 3.03
C SER A 94 4.79 12.50 2.75
N ASN A 95 4.52 11.34 3.34
CA ASN A 95 5.42 10.19 3.25
C ASN A 95 5.53 9.65 1.81
N THR A 96 6.63 9.97 1.13
CA THR A 96 6.87 9.62 -0.27
C THR A 96 6.92 8.11 -0.50
N LYS A 97 7.46 7.35 0.45
CA LYS A 97 7.51 5.88 0.38
C LYS A 97 6.12 5.26 0.51
N ALA A 98 5.27 5.78 1.39
CA ALA A 98 3.90 5.32 1.54
C ALA A 98 3.07 5.62 0.27
N LEU A 99 3.19 6.84 -0.29
CA LEU A 99 2.53 7.21 -1.55
C LEU A 99 2.93 6.28 -2.69
N PHE A 100 4.24 6.05 -2.88
CA PHE A 100 4.71 5.15 -3.94
C PHE A 100 4.17 3.73 -3.77
N ARG A 101 4.25 3.16 -2.55
CA ARG A 101 3.79 1.80 -2.26
C ARG A 101 2.28 1.65 -2.43
N ARG A 102 1.50 2.66 -2.04
CA ARG A 102 0.05 2.66 -2.21
C ARG A 102 -0.34 2.77 -3.69
N ALA A 103 0.33 3.66 -4.44
CA ALA A 103 0.14 3.79 -5.88
C ALA A 103 0.40 2.47 -6.62
N MET A 104 1.50 1.79 -6.29
CA MET A 104 1.84 0.48 -6.86
C MET A 104 0.77 -0.58 -6.51
N SER A 105 0.25 -0.55 -5.28
CA SER A 105 -0.76 -1.51 -4.83
C SER A 105 -2.12 -1.26 -5.52
N TYR A 106 -2.54 0.00 -5.67
CA TYR A 106 -3.72 0.36 -6.47
C TYR A 106 -3.59 -0.08 -7.93
N SER A 107 -2.41 0.12 -8.54
CA SER A 107 -2.11 -0.36 -9.90
C SER A 107 -2.23 -1.88 -10.04
N ALA A 108 -1.94 -2.62 -8.97
CA ALA A 108 -2.01 -4.09 -8.95
C ALA A 108 -3.45 -4.61 -8.82
N VAL A 109 -4.33 -3.90 -8.10
CA VAL A 109 -5.76 -4.27 -7.96
C VAL A 109 -6.66 -3.67 -9.05
N GLY A 110 -6.10 -2.84 -9.94
CA GLY A 110 -6.84 -2.24 -11.06
C GLY A 110 -7.45 -0.87 -10.76
N ASP A 111 -7.19 -0.29 -9.59
CA ASP A 111 -7.65 1.05 -9.21
C ASP A 111 -6.75 2.14 -9.81
N LEU A 112 -6.73 2.22 -11.15
CA LEU A 112 -5.76 3.02 -11.90
C LEU A 112 -5.87 4.53 -11.61
N ASP A 113 -7.07 5.05 -11.30
CA ASP A 113 -7.28 6.46 -10.94
C ASP A 113 -6.66 6.82 -9.58
N LEU A 114 -6.82 5.95 -8.58
CA LEU A 114 -6.22 6.15 -7.26
C LEU A 114 -4.70 6.03 -7.33
N SER A 115 -4.19 5.08 -8.12
CA SER A 115 -2.77 4.93 -8.40
C SER A 115 -2.16 6.21 -9.01
N GLU A 116 -2.79 6.75 -10.04
CA GLU A 116 -2.34 7.98 -10.71
C GLU A 116 -2.37 9.20 -9.79
N SER A 117 -3.39 9.31 -8.93
CA SER A 117 -3.50 10.39 -7.94
C SER A 117 -2.32 10.38 -6.96
N ASP A 118 -2.00 9.21 -6.38
CA ASP A 118 -0.86 9.07 -5.45
C ASP A 118 0.48 9.36 -6.15
N PHE A 119 0.66 8.92 -7.40
CA PHE A 119 1.86 9.21 -8.19
C PHE A 119 2.02 10.70 -8.49
N ARG A 120 0.94 11.41 -8.84
CA ARG A 120 1.00 12.86 -9.04
C ARG A 120 1.37 13.59 -7.75
N LYS A 121 0.77 13.22 -6.63
CA LYS A 121 1.11 13.79 -5.33
C LYS A 121 2.57 13.52 -4.97
N LEU A 122 3.06 12.32 -5.24
CA LEU A 122 4.46 11.94 -5.01
C LEU A 122 5.43 12.83 -5.81
N VAL A 123 5.17 13.08 -7.08
CA VAL A 123 6.02 13.95 -7.92
C VAL A 123 6.07 15.39 -7.41
N THR A 124 4.96 15.90 -6.88
CA THR A 124 4.93 17.24 -6.26
C THR A 124 5.81 17.32 -5.01
N LEU A 125 5.89 16.24 -4.23
CA LEU A 125 6.68 16.19 -2.99
C LEU A 125 8.15 15.81 -3.20
N ALA A 126 8.41 14.96 -4.19
CA ALA A 126 9.72 14.40 -4.52
C ALA A 126 9.96 14.45 -6.05
N PRO A 127 10.30 15.62 -6.62
CA PRO A 127 10.53 15.75 -8.05
C PRO A 127 11.62 14.82 -8.60
N GLU A 128 12.58 14.40 -7.76
CA GLU A 128 13.66 13.49 -8.13
C GLU A 128 13.17 12.09 -8.55
N VAL A 129 11.98 11.66 -8.11
CA VAL A 129 11.41 10.36 -8.53
C VAL A 129 10.60 10.46 -9.83
N ARG A 130 10.52 11.64 -10.47
CA ARG A 130 9.70 11.90 -11.67
C ARG A 130 9.91 10.86 -12.76
N ALA A 131 11.16 10.57 -13.12
CA ALA A 131 11.48 9.62 -14.19
C ALA A 131 11.01 8.18 -13.88
N THR A 132 10.95 7.80 -12.61
CA THR A 132 10.38 6.51 -12.19
C THR A 132 8.86 6.54 -12.25
N VAL A 133 8.25 7.61 -11.75
CA VAL A 133 6.80 7.79 -11.78
C VAL A 133 6.26 7.85 -13.22
N ASP A 134 6.98 8.47 -14.15
CA ASP A 134 6.57 8.57 -15.57
C ASP A 134 6.45 7.21 -16.23
N ARG A 135 7.37 6.29 -15.91
CA ARG A 135 7.31 4.92 -16.39
C ARG A 135 6.07 4.19 -15.84
N GLU A 136 5.76 4.39 -14.56
CA GLU A 136 4.57 3.81 -13.96
C GLU A 136 3.28 4.39 -14.55
N LEU A 137 3.20 5.73 -14.73
CA LEU A 137 2.05 6.38 -15.36
C LEU A 137 1.83 5.93 -16.80
N ALA A 138 2.91 5.73 -17.58
CA ALA A 138 2.82 5.16 -18.92
C ALA A 138 2.27 3.71 -18.88
N SER A 139 2.70 2.90 -17.90
CA SER A 139 2.16 1.56 -17.66
C SER A 139 0.67 1.60 -17.30
N LEU A 140 0.22 2.54 -16.45
CA LEU A 140 -1.20 2.73 -16.14
C LEU A 140 -2.01 3.07 -17.40
N ALA A 141 -1.52 3.98 -18.24
CA ALA A 141 -2.18 4.36 -19.48
C ALA A 141 -2.32 3.17 -20.45
N ALA A 142 -1.30 2.33 -20.56
CA ALA A 142 -1.35 1.10 -21.35
C ALA A 142 -2.41 0.12 -20.80
N LYS A 143 -2.45 -0.09 -19.47
CA LYS A 143 -3.48 -0.92 -18.82
C LYS A 143 -4.89 -0.40 -19.08
N ARG A 144 -5.12 0.92 -18.95
CA ARG A 144 -6.42 1.56 -19.26
C ARG A 144 -6.85 1.30 -20.69
N LYS A 145 -5.93 1.46 -21.64
CA LYS A 145 -6.20 1.24 -23.06
C LYS A 145 -6.58 -0.21 -23.33
N ALA A 146 -5.81 -1.17 -22.79
CA ALA A 146 -6.08 -2.59 -22.93
C ALA A 146 -7.47 -2.98 -22.38
N CYS A 147 -7.82 -2.50 -21.17
CA CYS A 147 -9.13 -2.74 -20.57
C CYS A 147 -10.28 -2.21 -21.44
N LYS A 148 -10.17 -0.97 -21.93
CA LYS A 148 -11.16 -0.36 -22.84
C LYS A 148 -11.31 -1.13 -24.16
N GLU A 149 -10.21 -1.61 -24.73
CA GLU A 149 -10.23 -2.40 -25.97
C GLU A 149 -10.90 -3.76 -25.77
N GLU A 150 -10.63 -4.42 -24.64
CA GLU A 150 -11.27 -5.67 -24.25
C GLU A 150 -12.78 -5.50 -24.04
N GLU A 151 -13.20 -4.47 -23.30
CA GLU A 151 -14.61 -4.12 -23.11
C GLU A 151 -15.32 -3.86 -24.44
N ARG A 152 -14.71 -3.05 -25.32
CA ARG A 152 -15.25 -2.77 -26.66
C ARG A 152 -15.42 -4.06 -27.47
N ARG A 153 -14.42 -4.95 -27.46
CA ARG A 153 -14.48 -6.24 -28.15
C ARG A 153 -15.60 -7.12 -27.59
N ARG A 154 -15.76 -7.16 -26.27
CA ARG A 154 -16.80 -7.93 -25.59
C ARG A 154 -18.20 -7.42 -25.94
N LEU A 155 -18.39 -6.10 -25.97
CA LEU A 155 -19.66 -5.47 -26.35
C LEU A 155 -20.01 -5.73 -27.82
N ALA A 156 -19.05 -5.58 -28.73
CA ALA A 156 -19.24 -5.90 -30.14
C ALA A 156 -19.63 -7.38 -30.33
N GLY A 157 -18.93 -8.33 -29.70
CA GLY A 157 -19.26 -9.76 -29.81
C GLY A 157 -20.66 -10.12 -29.31
N LYS A 158 -21.17 -9.45 -28.26
CA LYS A 158 -22.55 -9.63 -27.76
C LYS A 158 -23.60 -9.09 -28.74
N LEU A 159 -23.31 -7.99 -29.45
CA LEU A 159 -24.22 -7.41 -30.44
C LEU A 159 -24.33 -8.25 -31.73
N PHE A 160 -23.31 -9.06 -32.04
CA PHE A 160 -23.27 -9.92 -33.23
C PHE A 160 -23.50 -11.41 -32.94
N SER A 161 -23.92 -11.79 -31.73
CA SER A 161 -24.35 -13.16 -31.43
C SER A 161 -25.80 -13.33 -31.91
N PRO A 162 -26.09 -14.21 -32.91
CA PRO A 162 -27.46 -14.41 -33.36
C PRO A 162 -28.28 -14.99 -32.21
N ALA A 163 -29.40 -14.34 -31.90
CA ALA A 163 -30.43 -14.93 -31.05
C ALA A 163 -30.85 -16.24 -31.72
N ASN A 164 -30.47 -17.36 -31.13
CA ASN A 164 -30.94 -18.66 -31.57
C ASN A 164 -32.41 -18.76 -31.12
N ASP A 165 -33.31 -18.18 -31.91
CA ASP A 165 -34.75 -18.33 -31.79
C ASP A 165 -35.09 -19.81 -32.01
N THR A 166 -35.12 -20.58 -30.92
CA THR A 166 -35.81 -21.87 -30.91
C THR A 166 -37.31 -21.60 -30.81
N SER A 167 -37.94 -21.36 -31.96
CA SER A 167 -39.39 -21.31 -32.16
C SER A 167 -39.83 -22.48 -33.05
N VAL A 168 -39.81 -23.70 -32.52
CA VAL A 168 -40.41 -24.90 -33.17
C VAL A 168 -40.65 -25.93 -32.04
N SER A 169 -41.84 -26.48 -31.72
CA SER A 169 -43.22 -26.42 -32.20
C SER A 169 -44.17 -26.58 -31.00
#